data_AF-A0A448J7E1-F1
#
_entry.id   AF-A0A448J7E1-F1
#
_cell.length_a   1.000
_cell.length_b   1.000
_cell.length_c   1.000
_cell.angle_alpha   90.00
_cell.angle_beta   90.00
_cell.angle_gamma   90.00
#
_symmetry.space_group_name_H-M   'P 1'
#
loop_
_entity.id
_entity.type
_entity.pdbx_description
1 polymer ?
#
loop_
_entity_poly.entity_id
_entity_poly.type
_entity_poly.pdbx_seq_one_letter_code
_entity_poly.pdbx_strand_id
1 'polypeptide(L)' 'MRSILNAYNEAKILQEKNPNNAVVISYLNYKGYYPKIQNTDLLIIQGALKAIQQNNTNFEDNVKLKYEK' A
#
# COMPACT_ATOMS: atom_id res chain seq x y z
N MET A 1 10.09 -4.01 20.14
CA MET A 1 9.33 -4.00 18.88
C MET A 1 8.22 -2.95 18.99
N ARG A 2 8.04 -2.05 18.02
CA ARG A 2 7.00 -1.01 18.11
C ARG A 2 5.61 -1.57 17.85
N SER A 3 4.63 -1.22 18.70
CA SER A 3 3.23 -1.62 18.57
C SER A 3 2.50 -0.80 17.49
N ILE A 4 1.41 -1.36 16.96
CA ILE A 4 0.58 -0.67 15.96
C ILE A 4 -0.04 0.62 16.51
N LEU A 5 -0.42 0.64 17.79
CA LEU A 5 -1.03 1.81 18.43
C LEU A 5 -0.06 2.99 18.50
N ASN A 6 1.20 2.72 18.86
CA ASN A 6 2.24 3.76 18.90
C ASN A 6 2.53 4.28 17.50
N ALA A 7 2.62 3.39 16.50
CA ALA A 7 2.83 3.79 15.11
C ALA A 7 1.65 4.61 14.54
N TYR A 8 0.42 4.34 14.96
CA TYR A 8 -0.76 5.10 14.56
C TYR A 8 -0.77 6.52 15.13
N ASN A 9 -0.46 6.67 16.42
CA ASN A 9 -0.36 7.99 17.05
C ASN A 9 0.74 8.85 16.40
N GLU A 10 1.90 8.25 16.10
CA GLU A 10 2.97 8.94 15.36
C GLU A 10 2.54 9.27 13.92
N ALA A 11 1.83 8.36 13.24
CA ALA A 11 1.35 8.59 11.88
C ALA A 11 0.38 9.77 11.79
N LYS A 12 -0.52 9.92 12.76
CA LYS A 12 -1.46 11.04 12.84
C LYS A 12 -0.74 12.38 12.91
N ILE A 13 0.26 12.50 13.80
CA ILE A 13 1.08 13.71 13.95
C ILE A 13 1.85 14.02 12.65
N LEU A 14 2.40 12.99 12.00
CA LEU A 14 3.14 13.16 10.75
C LEU A 14 2.25 13.57 9.58
N GLN A 15 1.00 13.11 9.55
CA GLN A 15 0.02 13.45 8.52
C GLN A 15 -0.37 14.94 8.62
N GLU A 16 -0.57 15.46 9.83
CA GLU A 16 -0.86 16.87 10.07
C GLU A 16 0.31 17.78 9.63
N LYS A 17 1.56 17.31 9.77
CA LYS A 17 2.76 18.06 9.36
C LYS A 17 3.06 18.02 7.86
N ASN A 18 2.54 17.04 7.13
CA ASN A 18 2.86 16.82 5.71
C ASN A 18 1.58 16.67 4.87
N PRO A 19 0.83 17.76 4.63
CA PRO A 19 -0.50 17.69 4.01
C PRO A 19 -0.50 17.13 2.58
N ASN A 20 0.59 17.29 1.83
CA ASN A 20 0.71 16.81 0.45
C ASN A 20 1.23 15.36 0.34
N ASN A 21 1.50 14.73 1.47
CA ASN A 21 2.00 13.36 1.54
C ASN A 21 0.99 12.51 2.32
N ALA A 22 0.98 11.21 2.06
CA ALA A 22 0.25 10.24 2.84
C ALA A 22 1.22 9.48 3.75
N VAL A 23 0.81 9.30 5.01
CA VAL A 23 1.57 8.54 5.99
C VAL A 23 1.03 7.12 6.06
N VAL A 24 1.87 6.16 5.67
CA VAL A 24 1.53 4.74 5.63
C VAL A 24 2.24 4.02 6.76
N ILE A 25 1.53 3.20 7.53
CA ILE A 25 2.14 2.35 8.54
C ILE A 25 2.70 1.10 7.86
N SER A 26 4.00 0.87 8.02
CA SER A 26 4.72 -0.28 7.47
C SER A 26 5.22 -1.18 8.60
N TYR A 27 5.37 -2.47 8.33
CA TYR A 27 5.93 -3.45 9.25
C TYR A 27 7.31 -3.90 8.78
N LEU A 28 8.30 -3.83 9.67
CA LEU A 28 9.64 -4.37 9.45
C LEU A 28 9.92 -5.47 10.48
N ASN A 29 10.32 -6.65 10.02
CA ASN A 29 10.52 -7.85 10.85
C ASN A 29 11.36 -7.60 12.12
N TYR A 30 12.35 -6.70 12.07
CA TYR A 30 13.24 -6.39 13.20
C TYR A 30 12.88 -5.12 13.98
N LYS A 31 11.96 -4.29 13.47
CA LYS A 31 11.63 -2.97 14.07
C LYS A 31 10.17 -2.85 14.53
N GLY A 32 9.28 -3.71 14.04
CA GLY A 32 7.84 -3.63 14.29
C GLY A 32 7.15 -2.62 13.35
N TYR A 33 6.06 -2.01 13.82
CA TYR A 33 5.30 -1.03 13.05
C TYR A 33 5.93 0.36 13.12
N TYR A 34 5.98 1.06 11.98
CA TYR A 34 6.50 2.42 11.90
C TYR A 34 5.78 3.22 10.81
N PRO A 35 5.59 4.54 11.01
CA PRO A 35 5.06 5.41 9.98
C PRO A 35 6.11 5.68 8.91
N LYS A 36 5.68 5.64 7.64
CA LYS A 36 6.48 5.99 6.46
C LYS A 36 5.73 7.04 5.65
N ILE A 37 6.38 8.17 5.41
CA ILE A 37 5.83 9.22 4.55
C ILE A 37 5.99 8.78 3.09
N GLN A 38 4.93 8.86 2.31
CA GLN A 38 4.92 8.61 0.88
C GLN A 38 4.21 9.77 0.18
N ASN A 39 4.68 10.13 -1.01
CA ASN A 39 3.98 11.10 -1.83
C ASN A 39 2.60 10.56 -2.24
N THR A 40 1.55 11.37 -2.10
CA THR A 40 0.16 10.95 -2.35
C THR A 40 -0.07 10.52 -3.79
N ASP A 41 0.51 11.22 -4.76
CA ASP A 41 0.39 10.88 -6.18
C ASP A 41 1.03 9.51 -6.47
N LEU A 42 2.19 9.22 -5.87
CA LEU A 42 2.83 7.92 -5.99
C LEU A 42 1.96 6.79 -5.42
N LEU A 43 1.23 7.03 -4.32
CA LEU A 43 0.31 6.06 -3.75
C LEU A 43 -0.90 5.80 -4.66
N ILE A 44 -1.46 6.85 -5.25
CA ILE A 44 -2.56 6.73 -6.22
C ILE A 44 -2.10 5.94 -7.45
N ILE A 45 -0.92 6.25 -8.00
CA ILE A 45 -0.34 5.54 -9.14
C ILE A 45 -0.12 4.06 -8.81
N GLN A 46 0.45 3.73 -7.64
CA GLN A 46 0.64 2.35 -7.20
C GLN A 46 -0.69 1.60 -7.04
N GLY A 47 -1.72 2.27 -6.53
CA GLY A 47 -3.07 1.72 -6.41
C GLY A 47 -3.66 1.37 -7.78
N ALA A 48 -3.56 2.30 -8.74
CA ALA A 48 -4.03 2.09 -10.10
C ALA A 48 -3.28 0.95 -10.80
N LEU A 49 -1.95 0.91 -10.68
CA LEU A 49 -1.12 -0.17 -11.26
C LEU A 49 -1.48 -1.54 -10.70
N LYS A 50 -1.74 -1.66 -9.38
CA LYS A 50 -2.18 -2.92 -8.77
C LYS A 50 -3.54 -3.37 -9.30
N ALA A 51 -4.49 -2.44 -9.46
CA ALA A 51 -5.81 -2.77 -10.01
C ALA A 51 -5.72 -3.24 -11.48
N ILE A 52 -4.87 -2.60 -12.28
CA ILE A 52 -4.59 -3.03 -13.66
C ILE A 52 -3.95 -4.43 -13.67
N GLN A 53 -2.97 -4.68 -12.80
CA GLN A 53 -2.34 -5.99 -12.70
C GLN A 53 -3.35 -7.10 -12.34
N GLN A 54 -4.22 -6.85 -11.36
CA GLN A 54 -5.28 -7.78 -10.99
C GLN A 54 -6.24 -8.06 -12.15
N ASN A 55 -6.61 -7.03 -12.93
CA ASN A 55 -7.46 -7.18 -14.10
C ASN A 55 -6.79 -8.01 -15.21
N ASN A 56 -5.48 -7.82 -15.44
CA ASN A 56 -4.73 -8.60 -16.42
C ASN A 56 -4.63 -10.08 -16.02
N THR A 57 -4.34 -10.36 -14.75
CA THR A 57 -4.32 -11.75 -14.24
C THR A 57 -5.69 -12.42 -14.40
N ASN A 58 -6.78 -11.72 -14.08
CA ASN A 58 -8.13 -12.24 -14.27
C ASN A 58 -8.45 -12.50 -15.75
N PHE A 59 -7.96 -11.67 -16.67
CA PHE A 59 -8.15 -11.89 -18.10
C PHE A 59 -7.37 -13.12 -18.59
N GLU A 60 -6.10 -13.25 -18.22
CA GLU A 60 -5.26 -14.40 -18.57
C GLU A 60 -5.87 -15.71 -18.03
N ASP A 61 -6.30 -15.73 -16.77
CA ASP A 61 -6.96 -16.89 -16.15
C ASP A 61 -8.25 -17.28 -16.89
N ASN A 62 -9.06 -16.30 -17.28
CA ASN A 62 -10.29 -16.52 -18.03
C ASN A 62 -10.06 -17.05 -19.46
N VAL A 63 -9.02 -16.56 -20.15
CA VAL A 63 -8.61 -17.07 -21.47
C VAL A 63 -8.12 -18.51 -21.35
N LYS A 64 -7.26 -18.78 -20.36
CA LYS A 64 -6.71 -20.11 -20.10
C LYS A 64 -7.82 -21.14 -19.85
N LEU A 65 -8.79 -20.81 -18.99
CA LEU A 65 -9.96 -21.65 -18.69
C LEU A 65 -10.82 -21.97 -19.91
N LYS A 66 -10.89 -21.07 -20.89
CA LYS A 66 -11.78 -21.20 -22.06
C LYS A 66 -11.12 -21.95 -23.23
N TYR A 67 -9.81 -21.81 -23.41
CA TYR A 67 -9.12 -22.27 -24.63
C TYR A 67 -8.04 -23.33 -24.40
N GLU A 68 -7.59 -23.58 -23.17
CA GLU A 68 -6.58 -24.62 -22.86
C GLU A 68 -7.19 -25.90 -22.24
N LYS A 69 -8.47 -26.20 -22.54
CA LYS A 69 -9.13 -27.47 -22.16
C LYS A 69 -8.83 -28.60 -23.14
#